data_AF-A0A5C8S1J7-F1
#
_entry.id   AF-A0A5C8S1J7-F1
#
_cell.length_a   1.000
_cell.length_b   1.000
_cell.length_c   1.000
_cell.angle_alpha   90.00
_cell.angle_beta   90.00
_cell.angle_gamma   90.00
#
_symmetry.space_group_name_H-M   'P 1'
#
loop_
_entity.id
_entity.type
_entity.pdbx_description
1 polymer ?
#
loop_
_entity_poly.entity_id
_entity_poly.type
_entity_poly.pdbx_seq_one_letter_code
_entity_poly.pdbx_strand_id
1 'polypeptide(L)'
;MSEIEQEQAQRAESLNNAVRGTMEEFSTKPQPINSNRRHPRNESSEIDDARDALSEAILETARWRLEKAEQFPNEPRNTPAAELLKRIAASVIDVPDDLMRGYSEAWHDEMASQTSETQSVLLRDIGFRSASDTATTLVEHLMEHVDDARSDRARR
;
A
#
# COMPACT_ATOMS: atom_id res chain seq x y z
N MET A 1 -34.09 16.60 -33.79
CA MET A 1 -33.22 15.85 -32.86
C MET A 1 -33.74 14.45 -32.82
N SER A 2 -32.94 13.51 -33.31
CA SER A 2 -33.38 12.13 -33.56
C SER A 2 -33.27 11.26 -32.31
N GLU A 3 -34.12 10.24 -32.19
CA GLU A 3 -34.15 9.28 -31.06
C GLU A 3 -32.77 8.64 -30.80
N ILE A 4 -31.94 8.53 -31.84
CA ILE A 4 -30.58 7.97 -31.80
C ILE A 4 -29.61 8.88 -31.02
N GLU A 5 -29.78 10.21 -31.09
CA GLU A 5 -28.94 11.15 -30.35
C GLU A 5 -29.27 11.17 -28.85
N GLN A 6 -30.53 10.90 -28.49
CA GLN A 6 -30.95 10.80 -27.08
C GLN A 6 -30.45 9.50 -26.43
N GLU A 7 -30.44 8.39 -27.16
CA GLU A 7 -29.95 7.10 -26.64
C GLU A 7 -28.41 7.10 -26.47
N GLN A 8 -27.69 7.78 -27.35
CA GLN A 8 -26.23 7.97 -27.24
C GLN A 8 -25.86 8.87 -26.04
N ALA A 9 -26.63 9.92 -25.79
CA ALA A 9 -26.43 10.79 -24.63
C ALA A 9 -26.70 10.06 -23.30
N GLN A 10 -27.76 9.24 -23.23
CA GLN A 10 -28.06 8.44 -22.04
C GLN A 10 -27.02 7.33 -21.78
N ARG A 11 -26.45 6.74 -22.83
CA ARG A 11 -25.34 5.77 -22.68
C ARG A 11 -24.04 6.42 -22.18
N ALA A 12 -23.72 7.62 -22.64
CA ALA A 12 -22.54 8.35 -22.18
C ALA A 12 -22.66 8.80 -20.71
N GLU A 13 -23.87 9.14 -20.27
CA GLU A 13 -24.15 9.52 -18.88
C GLU A 13 -24.14 8.31 -17.92
N SER A 14 -24.64 7.16 -18.39
CA SER A 14 -24.58 5.89 -17.65
C SER A 14 -23.14 5.38 -17.45
N LEU A 15 -22.29 5.55 -18.46
CA LEU A 15 -20.86 5.22 -18.36
C LEU A 15 -20.10 6.17 -17.41
N ASN A 16 -20.42 7.46 -17.41
CA ASN A 16 -19.83 8.41 -16.46
C ASN A 16 -20.27 8.15 -15.01
N ASN A 17 -21.53 7.74 -14.78
CA ASN A 17 -21.99 7.35 -13.45
C ASN A 17 -21.39 6.00 -12.98
N ALA A 18 -21.13 5.05 -13.89
CA ALA A 18 -20.46 3.80 -13.56
C ALA A 18 -18.96 3.99 -13.23
N VAL A 19 -18.28 4.92 -13.90
CA VAL A 19 -16.90 5.29 -13.58
C VAL A 19 -16.82 6.08 -12.27
N ARG A 20 -17.82 6.92 -11.95
CA ARG A 20 -17.89 7.65 -10.67
C ARG A 20 -18.24 6.73 -9.49
N GLY A 21 -19.01 5.67 -9.73
CA GLY A 21 -19.36 4.66 -8.73
C GLY A 21 -18.23 3.70 -8.33
N THR A 22 -17.08 3.74 -9.00
CA THR A 22 -15.92 2.87 -8.68
C THR A 22 -14.74 3.64 -8.08
N MET A 23 -14.86 4.96 -7.89
CA MET A 23 -13.88 5.80 -7.18
C MET A 23 -14.40 6.42 -5.87
N GLU A 24 -15.55 5.95 -5.36
CA GLU A 24 -16.09 6.30 -4.03
C GLU A 24 -16.15 5.11 -3.05
N GLU A 25 -15.34 4.07 -3.25
CA GLU A 25 -15.09 3.04 -2.20
C GLU A 25 -13.75 3.20 -1.48
N PHE A 26 -13.05 4.32 -1.70
CA PHE A 26 -11.79 4.67 -1.01
C PHE A 26 -11.93 5.82 0.00
N SER A 27 -13.12 6.03 0.59
CA SER A 27 -13.23 6.87 1.78
C SER A 27 -14.42 6.49 2.67
N THR A 28 -14.13 6.31 3.96
CA THR A 28 -15.05 6.27 5.10
C THR A 28 -15.94 5.02 5.29
N LYS A 29 -15.33 3.95 5.84
CA LYS A 29 -15.91 3.33 7.03
C LYS A 29 -15.04 3.66 8.24
N PRO A 30 -15.52 4.44 9.23
CA PRO A 30 -14.88 4.43 10.53
C PRO A 30 -14.99 3.01 11.08
N GLN A 31 -13.86 2.33 11.20
CA GLN A 31 -13.75 1.15 12.05
C GLN A 31 -14.29 1.55 13.44
N PRO A 32 -15.18 0.76 14.06
CA PRO A 32 -15.64 1.08 15.40
C PRO A 32 -14.43 1.09 16.33
N ILE A 33 -14.07 2.27 16.83
CA ILE A 33 -13.17 2.47 17.95
C ILE A 33 -13.76 1.74 19.17
N ASN A 34 -13.38 0.47 19.33
CA ASN A 34 -13.67 -0.27 20.54
C ASN A 34 -12.67 0.16 21.62
N SER A 35 -12.98 1.29 22.23
CA SER A 35 -12.31 1.85 23.39
C SER A 35 -12.56 0.96 24.61
N ASN A 36 -11.80 -0.13 24.77
CA ASN A 36 -11.37 -0.70 26.07
C ASN A 36 -10.73 -2.09 25.91
N ARG A 37 -9.45 -2.13 25.55
CA ARG A 37 -8.51 -3.14 26.09
C ARG A 37 -7.13 -2.52 26.25
N ARG A 38 -6.91 -1.81 27.37
CA ARG A 38 -5.56 -1.70 27.92
C ARG A 38 -5.20 -3.07 28.51
N HIS A 39 -4.86 -4.01 27.63
CA HIS A 39 -3.97 -5.11 28.00
C HIS A 39 -2.54 -4.56 27.98
N PRO A 40 -1.64 -5.05 28.84
CA PRO A 40 -0.23 -4.80 28.62
C PRO A 40 0.09 -5.35 27.23
N ARG A 41 0.33 -4.47 26.26
CA ARG A 41 0.76 -4.89 24.92
C ARG A 41 2.09 -5.58 25.11
N ASN A 42 2.12 -6.87 24.82
CA ASN A 42 3.35 -7.62 24.76
C ASN A 42 4.05 -7.13 23.50
N GLU A 43 5.28 -6.62 23.59
CA GLU A 43 5.99 -6.01 22.44
C GLU A 43 6.06 -6.95 21.23
N SER A 44 6.16 -8.26 21.48
CA SER A 44 6.10 -9.29 20.43
C SER A 44 4.79 -9.25 19.63
N SER A 45 3.65 -8.98 20.27
CA SER A 45 2.35 -8.88 19.59
C SER A 45 2.28 -7.68 18.65
N GLU A 46 2.90 -6.55 19.01
CA GLU A 46 2.92 -5.37 18.14
C GLU A 46 3.82 -5.55 16.93
N ILE A 47 4.93 -6.26 17.10
CA ILE A 47 5.85 -6.60 16.00
C ILE A 47 5.17 -7.58 15.03
N ASP A 48 4.48 -8.59 15.56
CA ASP A 48 3.74 -9.55 14.74
C ASP A 48 2.58 -8.88 13.97
N ASP A 49 1.80 -8.02 14.63
CA ASP A 49 0.76 -7.22 13.96
C ASP A 49 1.35 -6.34 12.84
N ALA A 50 2.53 -5.75 13.07
CA ALA A 50 3.22 -4.94 12.07
C ALA A 50 3.72 -5.77 10.88
N ARG A 51 4.19 -7.00 11.13
CA ARG A 51 4.58 -7.95 10.07
C ARG A 51 3.39 -8.34 9.22
N ASP A 52 2.27 -8.67 9.86
CA ASP A 52 1.03 -9.04 9.15
C ASP A 52 0.54 -7.88 8.28
N ALA A 53 0.50 -6.66 8.81
CA ALA A 53 0.11 -5.47 8.07
C ALA A 53 1.03 -5.18 6.87
N LEU A 54 2.35 -5.32 7.04
CA LEU A 54 3.31 -5.14 5.95
C LEU A 54 3.14 -6.21 4.86
N SER A 55 3.00 -7.47 5.26
CA SER A 55 2.77 -8.60 4.34
C SER A 55 1.48 -8.41 3.55
N GLU A 56 0.40 -8.00 4.21
CA GLU A 56 -0.89 -7.70 3.56
C GLU A 56 -0.74 -6.59 2.52
N ALA A 57 -0.12 -5.46 2.86
CA ALA A 57 0.09 -4.35 1.93
C ALA A 57 0.90 -4.75 0.68
N ILE A 58 1.92 -5.60 0.84
CA ILE A 58 2.72 -6.13 -0.27
C ILE A 58 1.86 -7.05 -1.15
N LEU A 59 1.07 -7.94 -0.55
CA LEU A 59 0.20 -8.88 -1.26
C LEU A 59 -0.95 -8.19 -2.00
N GLU A 60 -1.53 -7.14 -1.41
CA GLU A 60 -2.52 -6.29 -2.10
C GLU A 60 -1.91 -5.64 -3.35
N THR A 61 -0.68 -5.13 -3.25
CA THR A 61 0.03 -4.58 -4.41
C THR A 61 0.30 -5.67 -5.46
N ALA A 62 0.65 -6.89 -5.03
CA ALA A 62 0.84 -8.03 -5.94
C ALA A 62 -0.46 -8.38 -6.68
N ARG A 63 -1.60 -8.38 -5.99
CA ARG A 63 -2.91 -8.61 -6.60
C ARG A 63 -3.24 -7.51 -7.61
N TRP A 64 -3.05 -6.25 -7.24
CA TRP A 64 -3.25 -5.13 -8.16
C TRP A 64 -2.38 -5.25 -9.42
N ARG A 65 -1.14 -5.74 -9.30
CA ARG A 65 -0.28 -6.00 -10.47
C ARG A 65 -0.85 -7.06 -11.39
N LEU A 66 -1.42 -8.14 -10.86
CA LEU A 66 -2.07 -9.17 -11.68
C LEU A 66 -3.31 -8.61 -12.40
N GLU A 67 -4.14 -7.82 -11.71
CA GLU A 67 -5.27 -7.12 -12.35
C GLU A 67 -4.79 -6.20 -13.48
N LYS A 68 -3.64 -5.53 -13.31
CA LYS A 68 -3.03 -4.71 -14.37
C LYS A 68 -2.47 -5.54 -15.51
N ALA A 69 -1.97 -6.74 -15.27
CA ALA A 69 -1.56 -7.64 -16.35
C ALA A 69 -2.76 -8.07 -17.22
N GLU A 70 -3.93 -8.29 -16.61
CA GLU A 70 -5.17 -8.60 -17.34
C GLU A 70 -5.69 -7.40 -18.15
N GLN A 71 -5.67 -6.20 -17.55
CA GLN A 71 -6.10 -4.96 -18.22
C GLN A 71 -5.13 -4.53 -19.33
N PHE A 72 -3.83 -4.79 -19.17
CA PHE A 72 -2.77 -4.37 -20.07
C PHE A 72 -1.86 -5.54 -20.44
N PRO A 73 -2.33 -6.49 -21.27
CA PRO A 73 -1.58 -7.71 -21.60
C PRO A 73 -0.27 -7.45 -22.36
N ASN A 74 -0.15 -6.28 -22.99
CA ASN A 74 1.08 -5.85 -23.68
C ASN A 74 2.14 -5.27 -22.73
N GLU A 75 1.85 -5.20 -21.43
CA GLU A 75 2.79 -4.74 -20.41
C GLU A 75 3.36 -5.96 -19.65
N PRO A 76 4.44 -6.59 -20.17
CA PRO A 76 4.93 -7.86 -19.64
C PRO A 76 5.53 -7.74 -18.24
N ARG A 77 5.75 -6.52 -17.73
CA ARG A 77 6.38 -6.28 -16.43
C ARG A 77 5.44 -6.55 -15.25
N ASN A 78 4.12 -6.51 -15.45
CA ASN A 78 3.16 -6.64 -14.34
C ASN A 78 3.20 -8.03 -13.68
N THR A 79 3.22 -9.12 -14.45
CA THR A 79 3.25 -10.49 -13.89
C THR A 79 4.54 -10.78 -13.13
N PRO A 80 5.75 -10.51 -13.66
CA PRO A 80 6.99 -10.68 -12.90
C PRO A 80 7.05 -9.80 -11.63
N ALA A 81 6.53 -8.57 -11.69
CA ALA A 81 6.46 -7.69 -10.52
C ALA A 81 5.57 -8.29 -9.42
N ALA A 82 4.40 -8.85 -9.78
CA ALA A 82 3.53 -9.53 -8.83
C ALA A 82 4.22 -10.73 -8.16
N GLU A 83 4.95 -11.53 -8.92
CA GLU A 83 5.70 -12.67 -8.37
C GLU A 83 6.84 -12.23 -7.45
N LEU A 84 7.55 -11.13 -7.78
CA LEU A 84 8.55 -10.55 -6.91
C LEU A 84 7.93 -10.06 -5.59
N LEU A 85 6.81 -9.33 -5.65
CA LEU A 85 6.08 -8.87 -4.47
C LEU A 85 5.66 -10.04 -3.57
N LYS A 86 5.16 -11.15 -4.12
CA LYS A 86 4.83 -12.35 -3.33
C LYS A 86 6.04 -12.93 -2.59
N ARG A 87 7.22 -12.96 -3.24
CA ARG A 87 8.45 -13.40 -2.58
C ARG A 87 8.86 -12.45 -1.46
N ILE A 88 8.74 -11.15 -1.68
CA ILE A 88 9.03 -10.13 -0.67
C ILE A 88 8.08 -10.29 0.52
N ALA A 89 6.77 -10.44 0.29
CA ALA A 89 5.79 -10.68 1.36
C ALA A 89 6.13 -11.92 2.20
N ALA A 90 6.54 -13.02 1.55
CA ALA A 90 6.95 -14.23 2.25
C ALA A 90 8.20 -14.04 3.13
N SER A 91 9.08 -13.09 2.78
CA SER A 91 10.28 -12.77 3.55
C SER A 91 10.05 -11.79 4.71
N VAL A 92 8.82 -11.33 4.96
CA VAL A 92 8.54 -10.37 6.05
C VAL A 92 8.88 -10.95 7.43
N ILE A 93 8.78 -12.27 7.59
CA ILE A 93 9.16 -12.96 8.83
C ILE A 93 10.66 -12.83 9.13
N ASP A 94 11.49 -12.63 8.10
CA ASP A 94 12.94 -12.53 8.21
C ASP A 94 13.40 -11.09 8.54
N VAL A 95 12.48 -10.12 8.60
CA VAL A 95 12.82 -8.75 8.98
C VAL A 95 13.20 -8.70 10.46
N PRO A 96 14.36 -8.12 10.82
CA PRO A 96 14.79 -8.00 12.22
C PRO A 96 13.77 -7.28 13.09
N ASP A 97 13.58 -7.75 14.33
CA ASP A 97 12.62 -7.19 15.29
C ASP A 97 12.83 -5.69 15.54
N ASP A 98 14.09 -5.24 15.65
CA ASP A 98 14.41 -3.82 15.87
C ASP A 98 13.96 -2.95 14.68
N LEU A 99 14.11 -3.47 13.46
CA LEU A 99 13.69 -2.77 12.25
C LEU A 99 12.15 -2.76 12.14
N MET A 100 11.48 -3.87 12.47
CA MET A 100 10.03 -3.93 12.53
C MET A 100 9.43 -3.03 13.61
N ARG A 101 10.14 -2.86 14.74
CA ARG A 101 9.77 -1.90 15.78
C ARG A 101 9.81 -0.48 15.26
N GLY A 102 10.91 -0.07 14.63
CA GLY A 102 11.03 1.26 13.99
C GLY A 102 9.95 1.50 12.93
N TYR A 103 9.67 0.48 12.10
CA TYR A 103 8.55 0.50 11.17
C TYR A 103 7.21 0.73 11.88
N SER A 104 6.90 -0.05 12.92
CA SER A 104 5.65 0.09 13.69
C SER A 104 5.51 1.48 14.33
N GLU A 105 6.60 2.02 14.88
CA GLU A 105 6.62 3.35 15.48
C GLU A 105 6.33 4.46 14.45
N ALA A 106 6.82 4.32 13.21
CA ALA A 106 6.58 5.29 12.14
C ALA A 106 5.09 5.47 11.78
N TRP A 107 4.25 4.48 12.08
CA TRP A 107 2.79 4.53 11.88
C TRP A 107 2.03 5.22 13.00
N HIS A 108 2.67 5.41 14.16
CA HIS A 108 2.07 6.07 15.31
C HIS A 108 2.56 7.53 15.47
N ASP A 109 3.49 7.94 14.64
CA ASP A 109 4.10 9.27 14.64
C ASP A 109 3.27 10.27 13.81
N GLU A 110 3.52 11.57 13.99
CA GLU A 110 2.92 12.65 13.22
C GLU A 110 3.23 12.57 11.70
N MET A 111 4.23 11.78 11.32
CA MET A 111 4.64 11.54 9.94
C MET A 111 3.93 10.33 9.30
N ALA A 112 3.01 9.65 10.00
CA ALA A 112 2.35 8.43 9.52
C ALA A 112 1.73 8.58 8.11
N SER A 113 1.17 9.75 7.78
CA SER A 113 0.64 10.00 6.43
C SER A 113 1.73 10.00 5.36
N GLN A 114 2.91 10.54 5.66
CA GLN A 114 4.04 10.55 4.72
C GLN A 114 4.66 9.15 4.61
N THR A 115 4.76 8.42 5.73
CA THR A 115 5.18 7.01 5.76
C THR A 115 4.30 6.16 4.83
N SER A 116 2.98 6.35 4.89
CA SER A 116 2.01 5.66 4.02
C SER A 116 2.24 5.94 2.53
N GLU A 117 2.39 7.23 2.18
CA GLU A 117 2.67 7.65 0.80
C GLU A 117 3.98 7.05 0.28
N THR A 118 5.05 7.12 1.07
CA THR A 118 6.36 6.57 0.73
C THR A 118 6.30 5.06 0.53
N GLN A 119 5.65 4.32 1.44
CA GLN A 119 5.45 2.88 1.27
C GLN A 119 4.72 2.58 -0.03
N SER A 120 3.65 3.32 -0.33
CA SER A 120 2.88 3.14 -1.56
C SER A 120 3.73 3.36 -2.82
N VAL A 121 4.63 4.35 -2.80
CA VAL A 121 5.58 4.60 -3.91
C VAL A 121 6.59 3.46 -4.04
N LEU A 122 7.24 3.05 -2.94
CA LEU A 122 8.23 1.97 -2.94
C LEU A 122 7.62 0.66 -3.45
N LEU A 123 6.42 0.29 -2.98
CA LEU A 123 5.72 -0.92 -3.43
C LEU A 123 5.37 -0.88 -4.91
N ARG A 124 4.96 0.28 -5.44
CA ARG A 124 4.70 0.44 -6.88
C ARG A 124 5.99 0.34 -7.70
N ASP A 125 7.15 0.73 -7.19
CA ASP A 125 8.39 0.68 -7.96
C ASP A 125 9.00 -0.74 -8.04
N ILE A 126 8.53 -1.69 -7.22
CA ILE A 126 8.95 -3.10 -7.25
C ILE A 126 8.65 -3.74 -8.61
N GLY A 127 9.68 -4.34 -9.21
CA GLY A 127 9.63 -4.94 -10.55
C GLY A 127 9.80 -3.96 -11.72
N PHE A 128 10.08 -2.68 -11.44
CA PHE A 128 10.32 -1.65 -12.45
C PHE A 128 11.66 -0.94 -12.26
N ARG A 129 11.83 -0.28 -11.11
CA ARG A 129 13.02 0.50 -10.77
C ARG A 129 13.52 0.27 -9.34
N SER A 130 12.78 -0.49 -8.54
CA SER A 130 13.15 -0.78 -7.15
C SER A 130 14.44 -1.58 -7.05
N ALA A 131 15.20 -1.31 -5.99
CA ALA A 131 16.34 -2.11 -5.56
C ALA A 131 15.98 -3.14 -4.47
N SER A 132 14.73 -3.14 -3.98
CA SER A 132 14.29 -4.04 -2.91
C SER A 132 13.87 -5.40 -3.47
N ASP A 133 14.63 -6.43 -3.11
CA ASP A 133 14.35 -7.84 -3.45
C ASP A 133 13.87 -8.66 -2.24
N THR A 134 13.92 -8.08 -1.03
CA THR A 134 13.49 -8.69 0.23
C THR A 134 12.69 -7.70 1.07
N ALA A 135 11.90 -8.19 2.03
CA ALA A 135 11.17 -7.35 2.96
C ALA A 135 12.13 -6.49 3.80
N THR A 136 13.28 -7.04 4.22
CA THR A 136 14.29 -6.28 4.98
C THR A 136 14.76 -5.06 4.19
N THR A 137 15.20 -5.25 2.94
CA THR A 137 15.63 -4.14 2.07
C THR A 137 14.50 -3.15 1.75
N LEU A 138 13.25 -3.59 1.78
CA LEU A 138 12.11 -2.69 1.59
C LEU A 138 11.89 -1.81 2.83
N VAL A 139 11.93 -2.40 4.02
CA VAL A 139 11.75 -1.67 5.28
C VAL A 139 12.93 -0.73 5.52
N GLU A 140 14.16 -1.14 5.22
CA GLU A 140 15.34 -0.28 5.28
C GLU A 140 15.16 0.98 4.44
N HIS A 141 14.86 0.85 3.13
CA HIS A 141 14.61 2.01 2.26
C HIS A 141 13.45 2.89 2.76
N LEU A 142 12.39 2.29 3.30
CA LEU A 142 11.28 3.05 3.87
C LEU A 142 11.74 3.87 5.08
N MET A 143 12.51 3.27 5.99
CA MET A 143 13.00 3.96 7.19
C MET A 143 14.01 5.06 6.85
N GLU A 144 14.87 4.86 5.85
CA GLU A 144 15.76 5.90 5.33
C GLU A 144 14.98 7.15 4.90
N HIS A 145 13.90 6.97 4.14
CA HIS A 145 13.04 8.08 3.73
C HIS A 145 12.30 8.75 4.89
N VAL A 146 11.87 7.98 5.89
CA VAL A 146 11.20 8.51 7.09
C VAL A 146 12.18 9.35 7.91
N ASP A 147 13.41 8.88 8.09
CA ASP A 147 14.44 9.56 8.87
C ASP A 147 14.96 10.82 8.18
N ASP A 148 15.07 10.81 6.84
CA ASP A 148 15.34 12.01 6.04
C ASP A 148 14.25 13.07 6.22
N ALA A 149 12.97 12.65 6.14
CA ALA A 149 11.84 13.55 6.32
C ALA A 149 11.77 14.14 7.73
N ARG A 150 12.07 13.33 8.76
CA ARG A 150 12.19 13.79 10.16
C ARG A 150 13.33 14.79 10.31
N SER A 151 14.49 14.51 9.71
CA SER A 151 15.66 15.38 9.76
C SER A 151 15.40 16.74 9.11
N ASP A 152 14.73 16.76 7.97
CA ASP A 152 14.38 18.00 7.26
C ASP A 152 13.34 18.84 8.00
N ARG A 153 12.44 18.21 8.75
CA ARG A 153 11.48 18.91 9.60
C ARG A 153 12.16 19.55 10.82
N ALA A 154 13.09 18.84 11.47
CA ALA A 154 13.81 19.36 12.62
C ALA A 154 14.69 20.59 12.30
N ARG A 155 15.04 20.79 11.02
CA ARG A 155 15.79 21.94 10.53
C ARG A 155 14.94 23.19 10.21
N ARG A 156 13.60 23.10 10.25
CA ARG A 156 12.67 24.19 9.97
C ARG A 156 12.20 24.88 11.25
#